data_AF-A0A4U0WUG1-F1
#
_entry.id   AF-A0A4U0WUG1-F1
#
_cell.length_a   1.000
_cell.length_b   1.000
_cell.length_c   1.000
_cell.angle_alpha   90.00
_cell.angle_beta   90.00
_cell.angle_gamma   90.00
#
_symmetry.space_group_name_H-M   'P 1'
#
loop_
_entity.id
_entity.type
_entity.pdbx_description
1 polymer ?
#
loop_
_entity_poly.entity_id
_entity_poly.type
_entity_poly.pdbx_seq_one_letter_code
_entity_poly.pdbx_strand_id
1 'polypeptide(L)'
;PEHFNTLDLLEPTDLQKYGLIPELVGRIPISCALSALSIPLLIKVLTEPRNSLLAQYTQLFSLSNIELRVTSGALFAIATSASTMGVGARGLRTVLERLLGEAMFELPGSGVKYCLITEAVAKREAGPVYLGREGKARFHALIAREEEEWEERRRREEGEESEMERRARNNSEGGAPRTFEEYREKAKAGGFL
;
A
#
# COMPACT_ATOMS: atom_id res chain seq x y z
N PRO A 1 1.56 0.80 -12.95
CA PRO A 1 1.02 -0.28 -13.80
C PRO A 1 -0.49 -0.15 -13.93
N GLU A 2 -0.97 0.24 -15.11
CA GLU A 2 -2.41 0.19 -15.44
C GLU A 2 -2.85 -1.28 -15.32
N HIS A 3 -3.64 -1.57 -14.30
CA HIS A 3 -4.24 -2.88 -14.15
C HIS A 3 -5.43 -2.93 -15.09
N PHE A 4 -5.48 -3.94 -15.95
CA PHE A 4 -6.64 -4.18 -16.80
C PHE A 4 -7.88 -4.38 -15.92
N ASN A 5 -8.84 -3.47 -16.04
CA ASN A 5 -10.09 -3.52 -15.28
C ASN A 5 -11.18 -4.14 -16.16
N THR A 6 -11.59 -5.37 -15.82
CA THR A 6 -12.61 -6.10 -16.59
C THR A 6 -13.93 -5.34 -16.72
N LEU A 7 -14.23 -4.47 -15.74
CA LEU A 7 -15.44 -3.64 -15.74
C LEU A 7 -15.43 -2.57 -16.85
N ASP A 8 -14.28 -2.27 -17.46
CA ASP A 8 -14.19 -1.34 -18.60
C ASP A 8 -14.85 -1.93 -19.87
N LEU A 9 -15.02 -3.26 -19.93
CA LEU A 9 -15.66 -3.98 -21.05
C LEU A 9 -17.17 -4.17 -20.87
N LEU A 10 -17.78 -3.52 -19.87
CA LEU A 10 -19.18 -3.69 -19.52
C LEU A 10 -20.12 -3.23 -20.65
N GLU A 11 -21.05 -4.10 -21.04
CA GLU A 11 -22.12 -3.74 -21.97
C GLU A 11 -23.43 -3.39 -21.25
N PRO A 12 -24.31 -2.56 -21.84
CA PRO A 12 -25.64 -2.27 -21.28
C PRO A 12 -26.51 -3.51 -21.07
N THR A 13 -26.28 -4.56 -21.85
CA THR A 13 -26.95 -5.86 -21.73
C THR A 13 -26.58 -6.58 -20.43
N ASP A 14 -25.37 -6.38 -19.92
CA ASP A 14 -24.91 -6.94 -18.64
C ASP A 14 -25.63 -6.26 -17.47
N LEU A 15 -25.84 -4.95 -17.54
CA LEU A 15 -26.63 -4.21 -16.55
C LEU A 15 -28.09 -4.67 -16.49
N GLN A 16 -28.69 -5.01 -17.63
CA GLN A 16 -30.05 -5.56 -17.70
C GLN A 16 -30.11 -6.95 -17.07
N LYS A 17 -29.14 -7.83 -17.37
CA LYS A 17 -29.03 -9.16 -16.74
C LYS A 17 -28.78 -9.07 -15.23
N TYR A 18 -28.09 -8.03 -14.79
CA TYR A 18 -27.87 -7.74 -13.37
C TYR A 18 -29.14 -7.26 -12.65
N GLY A 19 -30.18 -6.86 -13.38
CA GLY A 19 -31.50 -6.50 -12.84
C GLY A 19 -31.88 -5.02 -12.96
N LEU A 20 -31.10 -4.21 -13.69
CA LEU A 20 -31.49 -2.82 -13.99
C LEU A 20 -32.55 -2.79 -15.08
N ILE A 21 -33.57 -1.94 -14.92
CA ILE A 21 -34.64 -1.77 -15.91
C ILE A 21 -34.11 -1.12 -17.20
N PRO A 22 -34.52 -1.58 -18.40
CA PRO A 22 -34.03 -1.06 -19.67
C PRO A 22 -34.23 0.46 -19.86
N GLU A 23 -35.32 1.03 -19.32
CA GLU A 23 -35.60 2.46 -19.39
C GLU A 23 -34.58 3.30 -18.62
N LEU A 24 -34.05 2.78 -17.51
CA LEU A 24 -33.02 3.45 -16.71
C LEU A 24 -31.66 3.36 -17.39
N VAL A 25 -31.30 2.18 -17.90
CA VAL A 25 -30.05 1.97 -18.65
C VAL A 25 -30.02 2.86 -19.90
N GLY A 26 -31.16 2.99 -20.61
CA GLY A 26 -31.28 3.89 -21.76
C GLY A 26 -31.14 5.38 -21.45
N ARG A 27 -31.30 5.80 -20.18
CA ARG A 27 -31.12 7.20 -19.73
C ARG A 27 -29.71 7.50 -19.21
N ILE A 28 -28.83 6.50 -19.12
CA ILE A 28 -27.45 6.65 -18.63
C ILE A 28 -26.49 6.32 -19.79
N PRO A 29 -26.22 7.29 -20.69
CA PRO A 29 -25.42 7.03 -21.90
C PRO A 29 -23.92 6.89 -21.63
N ILE A 30 -23.45 7.19 -20.42
CA ILE A 30 -22.03 7.19 -20.05
C ILE A 30 -21.84 6.27 -18.84
N SER A 31 -21.02 5.23 -19.00
CA SER A 31 -20.53 4.38 -17.92
C SER A 31 -19.03 4.60 -17.73
N CYS A 32 -18.59 4.64 -16.48
CA CYS A 32 -17.18 4.66 -16.12
C CYS A 32 -16.96 3.62 -15.02
N ALA A 33 -16.02 2.72 -15.22
CA ALA A 33 -15.63 1.77 -14.18
C ALA A 33 -14.43 2.28 -13.38
N LEU A 34 -14.43 1.98 -12.08
CA LEU A 34 -13.34 2.34 -11.18
C LEU A 34 -12.47 1.11 -10.93
N SER A 35 -11.16 1.31 -10.95
CA SER A 35 -10.18 0.27 -10.64
C SER A 35 -10.08 0.01 -9.14
N ALA A 36 -9.74 -1.22 -8.78
CA ALA A 36 -9.45 -1.58 -7.39
C ALA A 36 -8.22 -0.81 -6.88
N LEU A 37 -8.25 -0.40 -5.61
CA LEU A 37 -7.12 0.29 -4.98
C LEU A 37 -6.01 -0.71 -4.64
N SER A 38 -4.82 -0.45 -5.16
CA SER A 38 -3.60 -1.15 -4.76
C SER A 38 -2.98 -0.52 -3.51
N ILE A 39 -2.09 -1.24 -2.82
CA ILE A 39 -1.34 -0.75 -1.66
C ILE A 39 -0.64 0.60 -1.94
N PRO A 40 0.11 0.80 -3.05
CA PRO A 40 0.70 2.10 -3.33
C PRO A 40 -0.34 3.21 -3.53
N LEU A 41 -1.50 2.91 -4.12
CA LEU A 41 -2.59 3.88 -4.24
C LEU A 41 -3.20 4.24 -2.88
N LEU A 42 -3.33 3.28 -1.96
CA LEU A 42 -3.79 3.55 -0.59
C LEU A 42 -2.83 4.48 0.16
N ILE A 43 -1.51 4.29 0.00
CA ILE A 43 -0.49 5.18 0.59
C ILE A 43 -0.62 6.59 0.00
N LYS A 44 -0.84 6.72 -1.31
CA LYS A 44 -1.10 8.02 -1.94
C LYS A 44 -2.33 8.71 -1.36
N VAL A 45 -3.43 7.98 -1.21
CA VAL A 45 -4.66 8.50 -0.57
C VAL A 45 -4.40 8.97 0.87
N LEU A 46 -3.50 8.32 1.60
CA LEU A 46 -3.11 8.72 2.95
C LEU A 46 -2.28 10.01 3.02
N THR A 47 -1.56 10.37 1.95
CA THR A 47 -0.48 11.37 2.01
C THR A 47 -0.65 12.55 1.04
N GLU A 48 -0.96 12.29 -0.23
CA GLU A 48 -0.99 13.27 -1.32
C GLU A 48 -2.19 14.24 -1.31
N PRO A 49 -3.44 13.83 -1.00
CA PRO A 49 -4.57 14.74 -1.14
C PRO A 49 -4.52 15.88 -0.12
N ARG A 50 -5.02 17.07 -0.49
CA ARG A 50 -5.01 18.27 0.39
C ARG A 50 -5.65 18.02 1.75
N ASN A 51 -6.71 17.19 1.78
CA ASN A 51 -7.40 16.78 2.99
C ASN A 51 -7.15 15.29 3.29
N SER A 52 -5.90 14.85 3.17
CA SER A 52 -5.51 13.47 3.49
C SER A 52 -5.76 13.13 4.96
N LEU A 53 -5.96 11.85 5.26
CA LEU A 53 -6.17 11.40 6.64
C LEU A 53 -4.96 11.77 7.52
N LEU A 54 -3.75 11.62 7.00
CA LEU A 54 -2.54 12.01 7.72
C LEU A 54 -2.50 13.52 8.01
N ALA A 55 -2.88 14.36 7.04
CA ALA A 55 -2.95 15.81 7.26
C ALA A 55 -3.98 16.17 8.34
N GLN A 56 -5.15 15.53 8.34
CA GLN A 56 -6.19 15.73 9.36
C GLN A 56 -5.69 15.37 10.76
N TYR A 57 -5.07 14.19 10.94
CA TYR A 57 -4.52 13.82 12.26
C TYR A 57 -3.34 14.70 12.66
N THR A 58 -2.44 15.04 11.73
CA THR A 58 -1.31 15.94 12.02
C THR A 58 -1.79 17.30 12.51
N GLN A 59 -2.83 17.87 11.87
CA GLN A 59 -3.46 19.11 12.33
C GLN A 59 -4.12 18.94 13.71
N LEU A 60 -4.82 17.83 13.94
CA LEU A 60 -5.44 17.55 15.22
C LEU A 60 -4.42 17.50 16.38
N PHE A 61 -3.29 16.82 16.19
CA PHE A 61 -2.20 16.80 17.17
C PHE A 61 -1.51 18.15 17.33
N SER A 62 -1.42 18.94 16.25
CA SER A 62 -0.86 20.29 16.29
C SER A 62 -1.67 21.26 17.16
N LEU A 63 -3.00 21.07 17.28
CA LEU A 63 -3.83 21.84 18.23
C LEU A 63 -3.39 21.64 19.68
N SER A 64 -2.87 20.46 20.01
CA SER A 64 -2.27 20.15 21.30
C SER A 64 -0.76 20.41 21.34
N ASN A 65 -0.22 21.10 20.33
CA ASN A 65 1.19 21.49 20.20
C ASN A 65 2.15 20.28 20.13
N ILE A 66 1.67 19.14 19.61
CA ILE A 66 2.37 17.87 19.43
C ILE A 66 2.67 17.66 17.94
N GLU A 67 3.90 17.28 17.62
CA GLU A 67 4.33 16.91 16.28
C GLU A 67 4.15 15.39 16.08
N LEU A 68 3.20 15.02 15.21
CA LEU A 68 2.97 13.63 14.81
C LEU A 68 3.78 13.30 13.55
N ARG A 69 4.55 12.21 13.58
CA ARG A 69 5.22 11.66 12.40
C ARG A 69 4.90 10.18 12.24
N VAL A 70 4.53 9.79 11.03
CA VAL A 70 4.37 8.40 10.60
C VAL A 70 5.47 8.10 9.58
N THR A 71 6.19 7.00 9.79
CA THR A 71 7.31 6.55 8.93
C THR A 71 6.82 5.83 7.67
N SER A 72 7.65 5.74 6.64
CA SER A 72 7.29 5.07 5.37
C SER A 72 6.88 3.60 5.56
N GLY A 73 7.62 2.87 6.41
CA GLY A 73 7.26 1.49 6.75
C GLY A 73 5.92 1.38 7.48
N ALA A 74 5.62 2.32 8.38
CA ALA A 74 4.33 2.40 9.04
C ALA A 74 3.18 2.68 8.06
N LEU A 75 3.36 3.60 7.10
CA LEU A 75 2.37 3.88 6.05
C LEU A 75 2.06 2.63 5.23
N PHE A 76 3.09 1.87 4.86
CA PHE A 76 2.91 0.61 4.13
C PHE A 76 2.18 -0.45 4.95
N ALA A 77 2.53 -0.62 6.23
CA ALA A 77 1.86 -1.54 7.13
C ALA A 77 0.37 -1.17 7.35
N ILE A 78 0.06 0.13 7.48
CA ILE A 78 -1.32 0.64 7.58
C ILE A 78 -2.09 0.33 6.30
N ALA A 79 -1.52 0.63 5.13
CA ALA A 79 -2.16 0.37 3.83
C ALA A 79 -2.41 -1.12 3.61
N THR A 80 -1.44 -1.98 3.96
CA THR A 80 -1.57 -3.44 3.90
C THR A 80 -2.70 -3.93 4.81
N SER A 81 -2.75 -3.43 6.04
CA SER A 81 -3.81 -3.77 7.01
C SER A 81 -5.19 -3.31 6.55
N ALA A 82 -5.30 -2.15 5.91
CA ALA A 82 -6.56 -1.68 5.34
C ALA A 82 -7.00 -2.53 4.12
N SER A 83 -6.04 -2.97 3.30
CA SER A 83 -6.30 -3.86 2.17
C SER A 83 -6.87 -5.21 2.61
N THR A 84 -6.36 -5.79 3.70
CA THR A 84 -6.84 -7.10 4.20
C THR A 84 -8.26 -7.03 4.78
N MET A 85 -8.72 -5.85 5.20
CA MET A 85 -10.10 -5.64 5.69
C MET A 85 -11.15 -5.55 4.56
N GLY A 86 -10.75 -5.48 3.28
CA GLY A 86 -11.67 -5.48 2.14
C GLY A 86 -12.54 -4.22 1.95
N VAL A 87 -12.37 -3.20 2.80
CA VAL A 87 -13.13 -1.94 2.77
C VAL A 87 -12.45 -0.81 1.96
N GLY A 88 -11.32 -1.11 1.32
CA GLY A 88 -10.55 -0.15 0.51
C GLY A 88 -10.12 1.09 1.33
N ALA A 89 -10.20 2.27 0.72
CA ALA A 89 -9.79 3.53 1.36
C ALA A 89 -10.57 3.86 2.65
N ARG A 90 -11.80 3.36 2.79
CA ARG A 90 -12.61 3.57 4.00
C ARG A 90 -12.00 2.86 5.22
N GLY A 91 -11.32 1.73 5.00
CA GLY A 91 -10.62 0.99 6.05
C GLY A 91 -9.45 1.76 6.66
N LEU A 92 -8.81 2.65 5.89
CA LEU A 92 -7.65 3.42 6.35
C LEU A 92 -7.96 4.24 7.60
N ARG A 93 -9.14 4.88 7.64
CA ARG A 93 -9.57 5.65 8.81
C ARG A 93 -9.74 4.75 10.03
N THR A 94 -10.35 3.58 9.87
CA THR A 94 -10.54 2.62 10.98
C THR A 94 -9.21 2.13 11.54
N VAL A 95 -8.22 1.85 10.67
CA VAL A 95 -6.89 1.45 11.10
C VAL A 95 -6.20 2.57 11.88
N LEU A 96 -6.24 3.80 11.35
CA LEU A 96 -5.65 4.96 12.02
C LEU A 96 -6.31 5.28 13.36
N GLU A 97 -7.64 5.27 13.45
CA GLU A 97 -8.38 5.52 14.69
C GLU A 97 -7.99 4.52 15.77
N ARG A 98 -7.80 3.25 15.39
CA ARG A 98 -7.39 2.19 16.30
C ARG A 98 -5.93 2.32 16.76
N LEU A 99 -5.05 2.89 15.93
CA LEU A 99 -3.64 3.08 16.26
C LEU A 99 -3.42 4.34 17.09
N LEU A 100 -4.12 5.42 16.74
CA LEU A 100 -3.98 6.73 17.37
C LEU A 100 -4.94 6.94 18.53
N GLY A 101 -5.95 6.08 18.74
CA GLY A 101 -6.98 6.28 19.75
C GLY A 101 -6.44 6.43 21.16
N GLU A 102 -5.49 5.58 21.58
CA GLU A 102 -4.83 5.70 22.88
C GLU A 102 -3.99 6.99 22.96
N ALA A 103 -3.21 7.26 21.92
CA ALA A 103 -2.39 8.47 21.83
C ALA A 103 -3.23 9.75 21.90
N MET A 104 -4.41 9.78 21.28
CA MET A 104 -5.34 10.90 21.30
C MET A 104 -5.94 11.16 22.69
N PHE A 105 -6.02 10.13 23.54
CA PHE A 105 -6.50 10.25 24.91
C PHE A 105 -5.39 10.65 25.89
N GLU A 106 -4.21 10.04 25.77
CA GLU A 106 -3.11 10.21 26.74
C GLU A 106 -2.27 11.47 26.48
N LEU A 107 -2.10 11.87 25.22
CA LEU A 107 -1.18 12.93 24.88
C LEU A 107 -1.64 14.34 25.28
N PRO A 108 -2.92 14.72 25.14
CA PRO A 108 -3.38 16.05 25.54
C PRO A 108 -3.14 16.31 27.03
N GLY A 109 -2.34 17.33 27.35
CA GLY A 109 -1.99 17.68 28.73
C GLY A 109 -0.82 16.90 29.31
N SER A 110 -0.36 15.84 28.65
CA SER A 110 0.95 15.24 28.92
C SER A 110 2.03 16.16 28.34
N GLY A 111 3.16 16.37 29.03
CA GLY A 111 4.24 17.25 28.57
C GLY A 111 4.97 16.80 27.28
N VAL A 112 4.38 15.86 26.54
CA VAL A 112 4.88 15.28 25.29
C VAL A 112 4.77 16.30 24.15
N LYS A 113 5.77 16.28 23.28
CA LYS A 113 5.90 17.19 22.13
C LYS A 113 6.02 16.49 20.80
N TYR A 114 6.46 15.24 20.80
CA TYR A 114 6.64 14.46 19.59
C TYR A 114 6.00 13.07 19.77
N CYS A 115 5.26 12.64 18.75
CA CYS A 115 4.64 11.33 18.65
C CYS A 115 5.13 10.66 17.37
N LEU A 116 5.81 9.52 17.49
CA LEU A 116 6.34 8.77 16.36
C LEU A 116 5.60 7.43 16.21
N ILE A 117 5.07 7.20 15.02
CA ILE A 117 4.49 5.92 14.61
C ILE A 117 5.47 5.20 13.68
N THR A 118 6.05 4.13 14.20
CA THR A 118 6.99 3.22 13.51
C THR A 118 6.26 2.04 12.87
N GLU A 119 6.96 1.27 12.05
CA GLU A 119 6.37 0.09 11.41
C GLU A 119 5.88 -0.93 12.45
N ALA A 120 6.67 -1.16 13.49
CA ALA A 120 6.32 -2.04 14.61
C ALA A 120 5.03 -1.60 15.33
N VAL A 121 4.81 -0.28 15.47
CA VAL A 121 3.59 0.27 16.07
C VAL A 121 2.39 0.05 15.16
N ALA A 122 2.55 0.29 13.85
CA ALA A 122 1.51 0.02 12.87
C ALA A 122 1.10 -1.47 12.83
N LYS A 123 2.06 -2.38 13.05
CA LYS A 123 1.84 -3.83 13.18
C LYS A 123 1.34 -4.29 14.55
N ARG A 124 1.24 -3.38 15.54
CA ARG A 124 0.88 -3.66 16.94
C ARG A 124 1.85 -4.58 17.67
N GLU A 125 3.11 -4.58 17.26
CA GLU A 125 4.20 -5.31 17.93
C GLU A 125 4.83 -4.47 19.04
N ALA A 126 4.73 -3.13 18.94
CA ALA A 126 5.24 -2.18 19.92
C ALA A 126 4.23 -1.05 20.20
N GLY A 127 4.39 -0.38 21.33
CA GLY A 127 3.60 0.81 21.69
C GLY A 127 4.12 2.10 21.02
N PRO A 128 3.27 3.12 20.84
CA PRO A 128 3.66 4.41 20.25
C PRO A 128 4.81 5.07 21.02
N VAL A 129 5.71 5.74 20.29
CA VAL A 129 6.88 6.40 20.90
C VAL A 129 6.56 7.86 21.19
N TYR A 130 6.55 8.21 22.48
CA TYR A 130 6.31 9.56 22.97
C TYR A 130 7.60 10.21 23.45
N LEU A 131 7.84 11.46 23.04
CA LEU A 131 9.02 12.22 23.43
C LEU A 131 8.64 13.64 23.89
N GLY A 132 9.22 14.06 25.02
CA GLY A 132 9.07 15.42 25.53
C GLY A 132 9.85 16.47 24.74
N ARG A 133 9.86 17.73 25.24
CA ARG A 133 10.54 18.87 24.59
C ARG A 133 12.01 18.63 24.25
N GLU A 134 12.75 17.98 25.14
CA GLU A 134 14.19 17.73 24.99
C GLU A 134 14.50 16.56 24.03
N GLY A 135 13.48 15.77 23.67
CA GLY A 135 13.63 14.57 22.87
C GLY A 135 13.77 14.79 21.36
N LYS A 136 13.87 16.04 20.89
CA LYS A 136 13.88 16.38 19.45
C LYS A 136 14.99 15.65 18.67
N ALA A 137 16.21 15.62 19.21
CA ALA A 137 17.33 14.93 18.56
C ALA A 137 17.06 13.43 18.43
N ARG A 138 16.53 12.80 19.50
CA ARG A 138 16.15 11.39 19.51
C ARG A 138 15.00 11.09 18.54
N PHE A 139 14.03 12.00 18.42
CA PHE A 139 12.92 11.88 17.47
C PHE A 139 13.41 11.79 16.03
N HIS A 140 14.26 12.73 15.61
CA HIS A 140 14.82 12.72 14.26
C HIS A 140 15.77 11.53 14.02
N ALA A 141 16.56 11.13 15.02
CA ALA A 141 17.43 9.96 14.91
C ALA A 141 16.63 8.66 14.71
N LEU A 142 15.52 8.48 15.44
CA LEU A 142 14.64 7.32 15.28
C LEU A 142 13.97 7.29 13.90
N ILE A 143 13.50 8.44 13.41
CA ILE A 143 12.93 8.55 12.06
C ILE A 143 13.98 8.16 11.01
N ALA A 144 15.18 8.74 11.09
CA ALA A 144 16.24 8.47 10.12
C ALA A 144 16.61 6.98 10.08
N ARG A 145 16.74 6.35 11.25
CA ARG A 145 17.02 4.91 11.35
C ARG A 145 15.92 4.07 10.71
N GLU A 146 14.65 4.36 11.02
CA GLU A 146 13.52 3.60 10.48
C GLU A 146 13.39 3.78 8.95
N GLU A 147 13.62 4.98 8.44
CA GLU A 147 13.60 5.24 6.99
C GLU A 147 14.77 4.54 6.28
N GLU A 148 15.98 4.52 6.86
CA GLU A 148 17.13 3.79 6.32
C GLU A 148 16.88 2.27 6.27
N GLU A 149 16.36 1.70 7.36
CA GLU A 149 15.97 0.28 7.43
C GLU A 149 14.90 -0.06 6.38
N TRP A 150 13.96 0.85 6.14
CA TRP A 150 12.92 0.70 5.13
C TRP A 150 13.48 0.77 3.69
N GLU A 151 14.34 1.76 3.42
CA GLU A 151 14.98 1.93 2.12
C GLU A 151 15.88 0.75 1.76
N GLU A 152 16.66 0.25 2.72
CA GLU A 152 17.47 -0.95 2.52
C GLU A 152 16.62 -2.17 2.17
N ARG A 153 15.52 -2.37 2.90
CA ARG A 153 14.61 -3.51 2.66
C ARG A 153 13.99 -3.43 1.27
N ARG A 154 13.48 -2.25 0.89
CA ARG A 154 12.95 -2.00 -0.45
C ARG A 154 14.00 -2.21 -1.54
N ARG A 155 15.24 -1.76 -1.33
CA ARG A 155 16.33 -1.95 -2.31
C ARG A 155 16.70 -3.43 -2.48
N ARG A 156 16.66 -4.22 -1.40
CA ARG A 156 16.87 -5.68 -1.47
C ARG A 156 15.74 -6.36 -2.24
N GLU A 157 14.50 -6.04 -1.91
CA GLU A 157 13.31 -6.58 -2.60
C GLU A 157 13.31 -6.24 -4.11
N GLU A 158 13.57 -4.97 -4.48
CA GLU A 158 13.71 -4.55 -5.88
C GLU A 158 14.88 -5.25 -6.59
N GLY A 159 16.00 -5.44 -5.88
CA GLY A 159 17.17 -6.16 -6.39
C GLY A 159 16.86 -7.62 -6.69
N GLU A 160 16.19 -8.31 -5.77
CA GLU A 160 15.77 -9.71 -5.92
C GLU A 160 14.74 -9.88 -7.04
N GLU A 161 13.75 -8.99 -7.15
CA GLU A 161 12.78 -8.98 -8.27
C GLU A 161 13.49 -8.78 -9.61
N SER A 162 14.43 -7.82 -9.70
CA SER A 162 15.19 -7.56 -10.93
C SER A 162 16.09 -8.74 -11.32
N GLU A 163 16.67 -9.44 -10.34
CA GLU A 163 17.49 -10.63 -10.58
C GLU A 163 16.62 -11.81 -11.00
N MET A 164 15.46 -12.02 -10.36
CA MET A 164 14.49 -13.02 -10.75
C MET A 164 13.99 -12.79 -12.18
N GLU A 165 13.64 -11.55 -12.54
CA GLU A 165 13.25 -11.19 -13.90
C GLU A 165 14.37 -11.43 -14.92
N ARG A 166 15.62 -11.13 -14.55
CA ARG A 166 16.78 -11.37 -15.41
C ARG A 166 17.02 -12.87 -15.61
N ARG A 167 16.87 -13.68 -14.55
CA ARG A 167 16.93 -15.14 -14.62
C ARG A 167 15.79 -15.72 -15.46
N ALA A 168 14.57 -15.20 -15.32
CA ALA A 168 13.41 -15.60 -16.11
C ALA A 168 13.59 -15.27 -17.59
N ARG A 169 14.09 -14.07 -17.92
CA ARG A 169 14.45 -13.68 -19.29
C ARG A 169 15.51 -14.60 -19.88
N ASN A 170 16.60 -14.83 -19.17
CA ASN A 170 17.67 -15.73 -19.64
C ASN A 170 17.18 -17.19 -19.82
N ASN A 171 16.24 -17.65 -18.99
CA ASN A 171 15.66 -18.98 -19.14
C ASN A 171 14.67 -19.05 -20.32
N SER A 172 13.97 -17.95 -20.62
CA SER A 172 13.11 -17.81 -21.79
C SER A 172 13.87 -17.59 -23.11
N GLU A 173 15.12 -17.10 -23.05
CA GLU A 173 16.05 -17.04 -24.19
C GLU A 173 16.52 -18.43 -24.64
N GLY A 174 16.29 -19.46 -23.83
CA GLY A 174 16.17 -20.84 -24.29
C GLY A 174 14.89 -21.03 -25.09
N GLY A 175 14.70 -20.25 -26.16
CA GLY A 175 13.44 -20.09 -26.89
C GLY A 175 12.73 -21.39 -27.26
N ALA A 176 11.42 -21.29 -27.49
CA ALA A 176 10.63 -22.41 -28.03
C ALA A 176 11.36 -23.01 -29.25
N PRO A 177 11.57 -24.34 -29.30
CA PRO A 177 12.35 -24.96 -30.36
C PRO A 177 11.75 -24.55 -31.70
N ARG A 178 12.59 -23.93 -32.54
CA ARG A 178 12.16 -23.42 -33.86
C ARG A 178 12.11 -24.54 -34.89
N THR A 179 12.70 -25.68 -34.56
CA THR A 179 12.80 -26.85 -35.44
C THR A 179 12.52 -28.14 -34.67
N PHE A 180 11.96 -29.13 -35.35
CA PHE A 180 11.61 -30.43 -34.77
C PHE A 180 12.83 -31.19 -34.18
N GLU A 181 14.04 -30.97 -34.71
CA GLU A 181 15.29 -31.50 -34.16
C GLU A 181 15.68 -30.85 -32.82
N GLU A 182 15.55 -29.52 -32.69
CA GLU A 182 15.79 -28.82 -31.41
C GLU A 182 14.84 -29.28 -30.32
N TYR A 183 13.59 -29.64 -30.67
CA TYR A 183 12.63 -30.19 -29.73
C TYR A 183 13.09 -31.56 -29.18
N ARG A 184 13.60 -32.45 -30.04
CA ARG A 184 14.13 -33.77 -29.63
C ARG A 184 15.37 -33.66 -28.76
N GLU A 185 16.28 -32.73 -29.07
CA GLU A 185 17.48 -32.44 -28.28
C GLU A 185 17.10 -31.94 -26.88
N LYS A 186 16.19 -30.97 -26.78
CA LYS A 186 15.69 -30.45 -25.49
C LYS A 186 14.92 -31.51 -24.70
N ALA A 187 14.11 -32.34 -25.36
CA ALA A 187 13.37 -33.42 -24.71
C ALA A 187 14.29 -34.51 -24.14
N LYS A 188 15.39 -34.84 -24.85
CA LYS A 188 16.45 -35.73 -24.34
C LYS A 188 17.23 -35.12 -23.17
N ALA A 189 17.56 -33.83 -23.24
CA ALA A 189 18.26 -33.11 -22.17
C ALA A 189 17.39 -32.94 -20.91
N GLY A 190 16.06 -32.89 -21.05
CA GLY A 190 15.07 -32.80 -19.97
C GLY A 190 14.75 -34.14 -19.27
N GLY A 191 15.42 -35.24 -19.62
CA GLY A 191 15.26 -36.52 -18.91
C GLY A 191 13.87 -37.16 -19.06
N PHE A 192 13.14 -36.85 -20.14
CA PHE A 192 11.85 -37.47 -20.45
C PHE A 192 12.03 -38.47 -21.59
N LEU A 193 12.75 -39.56 -21.32
CA LEU A 193 12.77 -40.82 -22.09
C LEU A 193 13.45 -41.91 -21.27
#